data_AF-A0A1H9GSV3-F1
#
_entry.id   AF-A0A1H9GSV3-F1
#
_cell.length_a   1.000
_cell.length_b   1.000
_cell.length_c   1.000
_cell.angle_alpha   90.00
_cell.angle_beta   90.00
_cell.angle_gamma   90.00
#
_symmetry.space_group_name_H-M   'P 1'
#
loop_
_entity.id
_entity.type
_entity.pdbx_description
1 polymer ?
#
loop_
_entity_poly.entity_id
_entity_poly.type
_entity_poly.pdbx_seq_one_letter_code
_entity_poly.pdbx_strand_id
1 'polypeptide(L)'
;MNNKNFKHIKSPGFNVPKDYFDAFEDRLLDRINAEESIISTKSTGFKAPEGYFNTLEDRIINIVSEEKETKVISLLNRKTIVYVSSVAAAALVLFNLSIFNNNISIEDLEVGTVENYILDEDISSYEIASLFSDELPTEDSMINYNLNEENLEEYLLNNADIESLMVE
;
A
#
# COMPACT_ATOMS: atom_id res chain seq x y z
N MET A 1 -31.51 28.38 13.35
CA MET A 1 -31.88 29.41 12.34
C MET A 1 -32.79 28.75 11.31
N ASN A 2 -34.06 29.16 11.23
CA ASN A 2 -35.02 28.62 10.27
C ASN A 2 -34.87 29.30 8.92
N ASN A 3 -34.39 28.56 7.91
CA ASN A 3 -34.31 29.00 6.52
C ASN A 3 -35.70 29.03 5.88
N LYS A 4 -36.36 30.20 5.89
CA LYS A 4 -37.61 30.40 5.16
C LYS A 4 -37.30 30.46 3.66
N ASN A 5 -37.61 29.38 2.94
CA ASN A 5 -37.57 29.29 1.48
C ASN A 5 -38.58 30.28 0.85
N PHE A 6 -38.13 31.43 0.35
CA PHE A 6 -38.95 32.38 -0.41
C PHE A 6 -39.18 31.91 -1.86
N LYS A 7 -39.78 30.73 -2.07
CA LYS A 7 -40.00 30.22 -3.43
C LYS A 7 -41.26 30.74 -4.12
N HIS A 8 -42.11 31.55 -3.46
CA HIS A 8 -43.28 32.16 -4.09
C HIS A 8 -43.60 33.54 -3.49
N ILE A 9 -42.87 34.59 -3.87
CA ILE A 9 -43.31 35.97 -3.65
C ILE A 9 -44.00 36.41 -4.95
N LYS A 10 -45.34 36.42 -4.98
CA LYS A 10 -46.11 36.75 -6.19
C LYS A 10 -46.07 38.25 -6.56
N SER A 11 -45.65 39.10 -5.63
CA SER A 11 -45.49 40.53 -5.84
C SER A 11 -44.19 40.98 -5.16
N PRO A 12 -43.14 41.36 -5.90
CA PRO A 12 -42.00 42.02 -5.28
C PRO A 12 -42.55 43.29 -4.61
N GLY A 13 -42.16 43.60 -3.38
CA GLY A 13 -42.68 44.74 -2.62
C GLY A 13 -42.33 46.12 -3.21
N PHE A 14 -41.89 46.17 -4.46
CA PHE A 14 -41.53 47.36 -5.20
C PHE A 14 -42.54 47.52 -6.35
N ASN A 15 -43.38 48.53 -6.24
CA ASN A 15 -44.26 48.96 -7.31
C ASN A 15 -43.70 50.27 -7.86
N VAL A 16 -43.58 50.36 -9.18
CA VAL A 16 -43.24 51.63 -9.84
C VAL A 16 -44.50 52.50 -9.95
N PRO A 17 -44.36 53.84 -9.96
CA PRO A 17 -45.47 54.72 -10.28
C PRO A 17 -46.09 54.38 -11.64
N LYS A 18 -47.39 54.70 -11.77
CA LYS A 18 -48.09 54.61 -13.05
C LYS A 18 -47.35 55.45 -14.09
N ASP A 19 -47.20 54.91 -15.31
CA ASP A 19 -46.56 55.56 -16.45
C ASP A 19 -45.06 55.88 -16.24
N TYR A 20 -44.40 55.22 -15.27
CA TYR A 20 -42.97 55.41 -14.99
C TYR A 20 -42.09 55.11 -16.20
N PHE A 21 -42.31 53.98 -16.86
CA PHE A 21 -41.50 53.56 -18.02
C PHE A 21 -41.93 54.29 -19.30
N ASP A 22 -43.22 54.58 -19.45
CA ASP A 22 -43.75 55.28 -20.63
C ASP A 22 -43.18 56.70 -20.75
N ALA A 23 -42.99 57.40 -19.63
CA ALA A 23 -42.39 58.73 -19.58
C ALA A 23 -40.88 58.71 -19.24
N PHE A 24 -40.23 57.54 -19.19
CA PHE A 24 -38.82 57.46 -18.83
C PHE A 24 -37.92 58.04 -19.91
N GLU A 25 -38.17 57.67 -21.17
CA GLU A 25 -37.36 58.09 -22.31
C GLU A 25 -37.40 59.61 -22.51
N ASP A 26 -38.61 60.18 -22.49
CA ASP A 26 -38.80 61.63 -22.60
C ASP A 26 -38.05 62.38 -21.49
N ARG A 27 -38.18 61.93 -20.23
CA ARG A 27 -37.47 62.55 -19.10
C ARG A 27 -35.95 62.39 -19.19
N LEU A 28 -35.46 61.26 -19.71
CA LEU A 28 -34.03 61.02 -19.90
C LEU A 28 -33.48 61.95 -20.98
N LEU A 29 -34.18 62.07 -22.11
CA LEU A 29 -33.81 62.96 -23.20
C LEU A 29 -33.88 64.43 -22.77
N ASP A 30 -34.94 64.84 -22.08
CA ASP A 30 -35.07 66.18 -21.51
C ASP A 30 -33.91 66.50 -20.57
N ARG A 31 -33.51 65.54 -19.73
CA ARG A 31 -32.37 65.69 -18.83
C ARG A 31 -31.04 65.80 -19.58
N ILE A 32 -30.80 64.93 -20.56
CA ILE A 32 -29.59 64.98 -21.40
C ILE A 32 -29.49 66.32 -22.14
N ASN A 33 -30.62 66.84 -22.64
CA ASN A 33 -30.70 68.10 -23.37
C ASN A 33 -30.62 69.33 -22.44
N ALA A 34 -31.19 69.26 -21.24
CA ALA A 34 -31.15 70.35 -20.25
C ALA A 34 -29.81 70.43 -19.51
N GLU A 35 -29.15 69.29 -19.31
CA GLU A 35 -27.82 69.18 -18.69
C GLU A 35 -26.72 69.22 -19.77
N GLU A 36 -26.74 70.24 -20.63
CA GLU A 36 -25.72 70.52 -21.67
C GLU A 36 -24.28 70.54 -21.09
N SER A 37 -24.15 70.74 -19.77
CA SER A 37 -22.90 70.71 -19.01
C SER A 37 -22.30 69.32 -18.78
N ILE A 38 -23.07 68.22 -18.88
CA ILE A 38 -22.54 66.86 -18.63
C ILE A 38 -21.87 66.31 -19.90
N ILE A 39 -22.35 66.70 -21.07
CA ILE A 39 -21.77 66.31 -22.36
C ILE A 39 -20.69 67.34 -22.81
N SER A 40 -20.82 68.62 -22.41
CA SER A 40 -19.85 69.66 -22.77
C SER A 40 -18.55 69.66 -21.97
N THR A 41 -18.40 68.83 -20.93
CA THR A 41 -17.07 68.61 -20.35
C THR A 41 -16.22 67.81 -21.34
N LYS A 42 -15.44 68.52 -22.18
CA LYS A 42 -14.48 67.96 -23.14
C LYS A 42 -13.48 66.96 -22.53
N SER A 43 -13.39 66.88 -21.20
CA SER A 43 -12.61 65.87 -20.50
C SER A 43 -13.53 64.92 -19.75
N THR A 44 -13.45 63.64 -20.10
CA THR A 44 -14.18 62.52 -19.48
C THR A 44 -13.76 62.23 -18.03
N GLY A 45 -13.01 63.12 -17.37
CA GLY A 45 -12.43 62.92 -16.03
C GLY A 45 -11.33 61.85 -15.96
N PHE A 46 -11.34 60.89 -16.88
CA PHE A 46 -10.36 59.82 -17.00
C PHE A 46 -9.23 60.25 -17.92
N LYS A 47 -8.18 60.84 -17.35
CA LYS A 47 -6.89 61.02 -18.03
C LYS A 47 -5.87 60.06 -17.43
N ALA A 48 -5.10 59.40 -18.27
CA ALA A 48 -3.93 58.68 -17.82
C ALA A 48 -2.96 59.69 -17.16
N PRO A 49 -2.24 59.29 -16.10
CA PRO A 49 -1.19 60.11 -15.51
C PRO A 49 -0.17 60.56 -16.57
N GLU A 50 0.37 61.76 -16.39
CA GLU A 50 1.42 62.27 -17.25
C GLU A 50 2.60 61.29 -17.30
N GLY A 51 3.03 60.92 -18.52
CA GLY A 51 4.14 59.98 -18.72
C GLY A 51 3.85 58.51 -18.41
N TYR A 52 2.60 58.11 -18.15
CA TYR A 52 2.22 56.70 -17.93
C TYR A 52 2.75 55.78 -19.04
N PHE A 53 2.49 56.16 -20.30
CA PHE A 53 2.89 55.36 -21.46
C PHE A 53 4.40 55.41 -21.74
N ASN A 54 5.13 56.40 -21.20
CA ASN A 54 6.58 56.52 -21.42
C ASN A 54 7.37 55.42 -20.70
N THR A 55 6.81 54.83 -19.63
CA THR A 55 7.48 53.78 -18.82
C THR A 55 6.76 52.44 -18.88
N LEU A 56 5.68 52.35 -19.67
CA LEU A 56 4.86 51.16 -19.76
C LEU A 56 5.61 50.01 -20.43
N GLU A 57 6.30 50.32 -21.53
CA GLU A 57 7.08 49.34 -22.31
C GLU A 57 8.19 48.73 -21.45
N ASP A 58 9.02 49.55 -20.80
CA ASP A 58 10.08 49.10 -19.89
C ASP A 58 9.54 48.24 -18.74
N ARG A 59 8.37 48.60 -18.19
CA ARG A 59 7.72 47.81 -17.12
C ARG A 59 7.30 46.44 -17.61
N ILE A 60 6.69 46.36 -18.79
CA ILE A 60 6.27 45.09 -19.37
C ILE A 60 7.49 44.22 -19.66
N ILE A 61 8.53 44.79 -20.28
CA ILE A 61 9.77 44.06 -20.57
C ILE A 61 10.41 43.54 -19.29
N ASN A 62 10.52 44.34 -18.22
CA ASN A 62 11.09 43.90 -16.96
C ASN A 62 10.28 42.75 -16.32
N ILE A 63 8.94 42.81 -16.37
CA ILE A 63 8.08 41.76 -15.81
C ILE A 63 8.20 40.44 -16.60
N VAL A 64 8.34 40.53 -17.92
CA VAL A 64 8.39 39.35 -18.81
C VAL A 64 9.81 38.77 -18.88
N SER A 65 10.85 39.61 -18.75
CA SER A 65 12.26 39.20 -18.85
C SER A 65 12.83 38.71 -17.52
N GLU A 66 12.23 39.07 -16.38
CA GLU A 66 12.49 38.39 -15.12
C GLU A 66 11.84 37.00 -15.14
N GLU A 67 12.49 36.06 -15.83
CA GLU A 67 12.29 34.64 -15.56
C GLU A 67 12.74 34.38 -14.12
N LYS A 68 11.81 34.53 -13.16
CA LYS A 68 12.01 34.00 -11.81
C LYS A 68 12.12 32.48 -11.97
N GLU A 69 13.35 31.97 -12.04
CA GLU A 69 13.62 30.55 -12.00
C GLU A 69 12.97 29.98 -10.74
N THR A 70 11.78 29.40 -10.91
CA THR A 70 11.14 28.69 -9.81
C THR A 70 12.00 27.48 -9.53
N LYS A 71 12.45 27.34 -8.28
CA LYS A 71 13.29 26.22 -7.86
C LYS A 71 12.48 24.93 -7.94
N VAL A 72 12.51 24.28 -9.10
CA VAL A 72 11.91 22.97 -9.31
C VAL A 72 12.86 21.89 -8.82
N ILE A 73 12.35 20.99 -7.98
CA ILE A 73 13.08 19.80 -7.53
C ILE A 73 12.47 18.58 -8.20
N SER A 74 13.31 17.68 -8.70
CA SER A 74 12.85 16.40 -9.26
C SER A 74 12.36 15.50 -8.12
N LEU A 75 11.10 15.05 -8.21
CA LEU A 75 10.46 14.21 -7.19
C LEU A 75 10.97 12.76 -7.19
N LEU A 76 11.51 12.30 -8.32
CA LEU A 76 11.87 10.89 -8.54
C LEU A 76 13.32 10.79 -9.02
N ASN A 77 14.20 10.39 -8.12
CA ASN A 77 15.60 10.09 -8.45
C ASN A 77 15.74 8.58 -8.72
N ARG A 78 16.40 8.21 -9.82
CA ARG A 78 16.66 6.78 -10.11
C ARG A 78 17.33 6.05 -8.95
N LYS A 79 18.20 6.72 -8.18
CA LYS A 79 18.86 6.12 -7.00
C LYS A 79 17.86 5.76 -5.89
N THR A 80 16.86 6.62 -5.64
CA THR A 80 15.86 6.35 -4.60
C THR A 80 14.89 5.25 -5.03
N ILE A 81 14.51 5.22 -6.31
CA ILE A 81 13.68 4.15 -6.87
C ILE A 81 14.37 2.80 -6.77
N VAL A 82 15.66 2.72 -7.12
CA VAL A 82 16.42 1.46 -7.04
C VAL A 82 16.52 0.97 -5.58
N TYR A 83 16.78 1.87 -4.62
CA TYR A 83 16.88 1.50 -3.21
C TYR A 83 15.54 1.02 -2.62
N VAL A 84 14.45 1.74 -2.90
CA VAL A 84 13.12 1.34 -2.43
C VAL A 84 12.69 0.02 -3.08
N SER A 85 13.03 -0.19 -4.36
CA SER A 85 12.76 -1.44 -5.07
C SER A 85 13.47 -2.64 -4.43
N SER A 86 14.75 -2.51 -4.05
CA SER A 86 15.47 -3.60 -3.39
C SER A 86 14.88 -3.96 -2.02
N VAL A 87 14.48 -2.95 -1.23
CA VAL A 87 13.82 -3.18 0.07
C VAL A 87 12.45 -3.85 -0.12
N ALA A 88 11.66 -3.39 -1.09
CA ALA A 88 10.36 -3.97 -1.39
C ALA A 88 10.48 -5.43 -1.88
N ALA A 89 11.45 -5.72 -2.75
CA ALA A 89 11.71 -7.09 -3.21
C ALA A 89 12.08 -8.02 -2.04
N ALA A 90 12.95 -7.58 -1.13
CA ALA A 90 13.31 -8.35 0.06
C ALA A 90 12.09 -8.57 0.99
N ALA A 91 11.25 -7.55 1.18
CA ALA A 91 10.03 -7.67 1.98
C ALA A 91 9.03 -8.66 1.35
N LEU A 92 8.89 -8.67 0.02
CA LEU A 92 8.05 -9.64 -0.68
C LEU A 92 8.59 -11.07 -0.55
N VAL A 93 9.91 -11.26 -0.66
CA VAL A 93 10.54 -12.57 -0.43
C VAL A 93 10.29 -13.03 1.01
N LEU A 94 10.54 -12.17 2.00
CA LEU A 94 10.30 -12.49 3.41
C LEU A 94 8.83 -12.79 3.71
N PHE A 95 7.89 -12.06 3.09
CA PHE A 95 6.45 -12.29 3.27
C PHE A 95 5.98 -13.61 2.63
N ASN A 96 6.57 -14.02 1.51
CA ASN A 96 6.27 -15.29 0.84
C ASN A 96 7.01 -16.48 1.48
N LEU A 97 8.07 -16.23 2.23
CA LEU A 97 8.74 -17.25 3.02
C LEU A 97 7.80 -17.59 4.19
N SER A 98 7.03 -18.66 4.03
CA SER A 98 6.05 -19.15 5.01
C SER A 98 6.73 -19.76 6.26
N ILE A 99 7.66 -19.03 6.88
CA ILE A 99 8.44 -19.45 8.08
C ILE A 99 7.59 -19.40 9.36
N PHE A 100 6.31 -19.05 9.26
CA PHE A 100 5.43 -18.90 10.43
C PHE A 100 4.55 -20.14 10.68
N ASN A 101 4.66 -21.18 9.85
CA ASN A 101 3.93 -22.44 10.07
C ASN A 101 4.91 -23.53 10.52
N ASN A 102 5.05 -23.70 11.83
CA ASN A 102 6.07 -24.53 12.46
C ASN A 102 5.46 -25.84 12.99
N ASN A 103 4.61 -26.50 12.21
CA ASN A 103 4.11 -27.83 12.56
C ASN A 103 5.17 -28.89 12.22
N ILE A 104 6.24 -28.93 13.02
CA ILE A 104 7.28 -29.96 12.95
C ILE A 104 6.66 -31.26 13.49
N SER A 105 6.63 -32.31 12.67
CA SER A 105 6.15 -33.63 13.07
C SER A 105 7.31 -34.61 13.23
N ILE A 106 7.10 -35.69 13.99
CA ILE A 106 8.11 -36.73 14.17
C ILE A 106 8.38 -37.46 12.85
N GLU A 107 7.40 -37.51 11.96
CA GLU A 107 7.52 -38.07 10.60
C GLU A 107 8.46 -37.27 9.70
N ASP A 108 8.78 -36.02 10.07
CA ASP A 108 9.73 -35.18 9.34
C ASP A 108 11.20 -35.45 9.75
N LEU A 109 11.45 -36.25 10.80
CA LEU A 109 12.80 -36.63 11.20
C LEU A 109 13.37 -37.71 10.29
N GLU A 110 14.59 -37.47 9.81
CA GLU A 110 15.38 -38.48 9.14
C GLU A 110 15.85 -39.55 10.12
N VAL A 111 15.75 -40.83 9.74
CA VAL A 111 16.19 -41.98 10.57
C VAL A 111 17.64 -41.82 11.03
N GLY A 112 18.53 -41.35 10.15
CA GLY A 112 19.93 -41.10 10.50
C GLY A 112 20.12 -40.02 11.57
N THR A 113 19.20 -39.05 11.67
CA THR A 113 19.24 -38.04 12.75
C THR A 113 18.87 -38.67 14.09
N VAL A 114 17.86 -39.54 14.11
CA VAL A 114 17.44 -40.26 15.31
C VAL A 114 18.51 -41.26 15.77
N GLU A 115 19.13 -41.98 14.83
CA GLU A 115 20.24 -42.90 15.11
C GLU A 115 21.42 -42.17 15.75
N ASN A 116 21.86 -41.04 15.18
CA ASN A 116 22.94 -40.25 15.75
C ASN A 116 22.60 -39.72 17.15
N TYR A 117 21.35 -39.31 17.39
CA TYR A 117 20.91 -38.87 18.71
C TYR A 117 20.98 -39.98 19.76
N ILE A 118 20.50 -41.19 19.41
CA ILE A 118 20.57 -42.36 20.29
C ILE A 118 22.02 -42.73 20.63
N LEU A 119 22.93 -42.63 19.64
CA LEU A 119 24.36 -42.90 19.83
C LEU A 119 25.07 -41.84 20.69
N ASP A 120 24.69 -40.57 20.58
CA ASP A 120 25.31 -39.46 21.33
C ASP A 120 24.85 -39.42 22.80
N GLU A 121 23.58 -39.71 23.05
CA GLU A 121 23.00 -39.77 24.40
C GLU A 121 23.28 -41.08 25.14
N ASP A 122 24.04 -42.01 24.53
CA ASP A 122 24.44 -43.31 25.09
C ASP A 122 23.24 -44.13 25.62
N ILE A 123 22.10 -44.04 24.93
CA ILE A 123 20.86 -44.71 25.32
C ILE A 123 21.04 -46.22 25.13
N SER A 124 20.92 -46.97 26.21
CA SER A 124 21.12 -48.42 26.16
C SER A 124 19.93 -49.15 25.54
N SER A 125 20.17 -50.31 24.93
CA SER A 125 19.10 -51.17 24.41
C SER A 125 18.09 -51.59 25.49
N TYR A 126 18.50 -51.66 26.76
CA TYR A 126 17.62 -51.97 27.88
C TYR A 126 16.65 -50.81 28.18
N GLU A 127 17.12 -49.56 28.11
CA GLU A 127 16.27 -48.39 28.26
C GLU A 127 15.25 -48.30 27.13
N ILE A 128 15.67 -48.56 25.89
CA ILE A 128 14.77 -48.65 24.73
C ILE A 128 13.75 -49.78 24.94
N ALA A 129 14.20 -50.96 25.38
CA ALA A 129 13.34 -52.11 25.68
C ALA A 129 12.30 -51.79 26.76
N SER A 130 12.67 -50.98 27.77
CA SER A 130 11.76 -50.57 28.83
C SER A 130 10.63 -49.65 28.35
N LEU A 131 10.79 -48.97 27.21
CA LEU A 131 9.72 -48.17 26.61
C LEU A 131 8.60 -49.04 26.00
N PHE A 132 8.87 -50.32 25.70
CA PHE A 132 7.89 -51.27 25.17
C PHE A 132 7.03 -51.94 26.26
N SER A 133 6.82 -51.27 27.40
CA SER A 133 6.38 -51.90 28.66
C SER A 133 5.04 -52.64 28.63
N ASP A 134 4.09 -52.34 27.73
CA ASP A 134 2.74 -52.93 27.81
C ASP A 134 2.12 -53.45 26.50
N GLU A 135 2.71 -53.16 25.34
CA GLU A 135 2.20 -53.66 24.06
C GLU A 135 3.39 -53.94 23.13
N LEU A 136 3.64 -55.23 22.88
CA LEU A 136 4.59 -55.62 21.84
C LEU A 136 4.04 -55.08 20.50
N PRO A 137 4.88 -54.43 19.68
CA PRO A 137 4.43 -53.94 18.38
C PRO A 137 3.80 -55.09 17.59
N THR A 138 2.56 -54.89 17.12
CA THR A 138 1.88 -55.84 16.24
C THR A 138 2.68 -56.01 14.95
N GLU A 139 2.63 -57.17 14.29
CA GLU A 139 3.40 -57.40 13.06
C GLU A 139 3.22 -56.32 11.98
N ASP A 140 2.04 -55.67 11.94
CA ASP A 140 1.73 -54.57 11.01
C ASP A 140 2.56 -53.29 11.26
N SER A 141 3.11 -53.14 12.48
CA SER A 141 3.98 -52.02 12.88
C SER A 141 5.47 -52.32 12.74
N MET A 142 5.83 -53.57 12.40
CA MET A 142 7.20 -53.94 12.10
C MET A 142 7.48 -53.68 10.63
N ILE A 143 8.63 -53.07 10.35
CA ILE A 143 9.09 -52.91 8.97
C ILE A 143 9.27 -54.31 8.38
N ASN A 144 8.58 -54.58 7.27
CA ASN A 144 8.77 -55.80 6.49
C ASN A 144 10.18 -55.80 5.88
N TYR A 145 11.16 -56.25 6.65
CA TYR A 145 12.48 -56.54 6.12
C TYR A 145 12.38 -57.81 5.27
N ASN A 146 12.79 -57.70 4.01
CA ASN A 146 13.01 -58.88 3.17
C ASN A 146 14.29 -59.57 3.67
N LEU A 147 14.15 -60.34 4.73
CA LEU A 147 15.24 -61.16 5.28
C LEU A 147 15.48 -62.32 4.33
N ASN A 148 16.61 -62.29 3.63
CA ASN A 148 17.06 -63.44 2.84
C ASN A 148 17.53 -64.56 3.79
N GLU A 149 17.16 -65.80 3.47
CA GLU A 149 17.52 -67.00 4.24
C GLU A 149 19.04 -67.12 4.42
N GLU A 150 19.82 -66.82 3.38
CA GLU A 150 21.29 -66.86 3.42
C GLU A 150 21.88 -65.86 4.43
N ASN A 151 21.36 -64.63 4.47
CA ASN A 151 21.82 -63.60 5.40
C ASN A 151 21.44 -63.94 6.85
N LEU A 152 20.26 -64.56 7.02
CA LEU A 152 19.79 -64.99 8.33
C LEU A 152 20.61 -66.17 8.86
N GLU A 153 20.91 -67.15 7.99
CA GLU A 153 21.77 -68.28 8.30
C GLU A 153 23.15 -67.81 8.73
N GLU A 154 23.79 -66.91 7.96
CA GLU A 154 25.10 -66.37 8.31
C GLU A 154 25.09 -65.62 9.64
N TYR A 155 24.06 -64.81 9.91
CA TYR A 155 23.93 -64.10 11.17
C TYR A 155 23.81 -65.07 12.36
N LEU A 156 22.96 -66.09 12.23
CA LEU A 156 22.73 -67.08 13.27
C LEU A 156 23.97 -67.94 13.53
N LEU A 157 24.68 -68.40 12.49
CA LEU A 157 25.92 -69.15 12.64
C LEU A 157 27.01 -68.34 13.36
N ASN A 158 27.07 -67.03 13.12
CA ASN A 158 28.12 -66.16 13.67
C ASN A 158 27.81 -65.58 15.04
N ASN A 159 26.53 -65.43 15.40
CA ASN A 159 26.11 -64.69 16.61
C ASN A 159 25.20 -65.49 17.54
N ALA A 160 24.56 -66.56 17.08
CA ALA A 160 23.71 -67.40 17.91
C ALA A 160 24.44 -68.68 18.32
N ASP A 161 24.30 -69.05 19.59
CA ASP A 161 24.75 -70.35 20.06
C ASP A 161 23.73 -71.42 19.65
N ILE A 162 24.05 -72.14 18.57
CA ILE A 162 23.20 -73.19 17.97
C ILE A 162 22.88 -74.27 19.00
N GLU A 163 23.81 -74.57 19.92
CA GLU A 163 23.60 -75.59 20.96
C GLU A 163 22.51 -75.15 21.95
N SER A 164 22.40 -73.85 22.23
CA SER A 164 21.33 -73.29 23.06
C SER A 164 19.96 -73.28 22.36
N LEU A 165 19.94 -73.17 21.02
CA LEU A 165 18.71 -73.16 20.20
C LEU A 165 18.14 -74.56 19.96
N MET A 166 18.94 -75.60 20.18
CA MET A 166 18.54 -77.00 20.04
C MET A 166 17.90 -77.61 21.30
N VAL A 167 17.69 -76.80 22.35
CA VAL A 167 17.05 -77.26 23.58
C VAL A 167 15.53 -77.16 23.45
N GLU A 168 14.86 -78.32 23.46
CA GLU A 168 13.44 -78.47 23.83
C GLU A 168 13.31 -78.58 25.36
#